data_AF-A0A7X7LIW1-F1
#
_entry.id   AF-A0A7X7LIW1-F1
#
_cell.length_a   1.000
_cell.length_b   1.000
_cell.length_c   1.000
_cell.angle_alpha   90.00
_cell.angle_beta   90.00
_cell.angle_gamma   90.00
#
_symmetry.space_group_name_H-M   'P 1'
#
loop_
_entity.id
_entity.type
_entity.pdbx_description
1 polymer ?
#
loop_
_entity_poly.entity_id
_entity_poly.type
_entity_poly.pdbx_seq_one_letter_code
_entity_poly.pdbx_strand_id
1 'polypeptide(L)'
;LGIDRKSIVSYQRQAELLKKNIEKYFGADVMGFKTYRYYDGNDILRSWICIPLTVGIFERKQGTVDALFSPFLWTKDGLATQSGDKTFWDRSTLYALRGVFAAGETNKGLLYLNAYSNRRLLGDHVPYPVEAYPEGNQRHLSAESALYCRIFTEGLFGIRPLGFSAFQITPQLPDEWEYMRFKNVHGFNKVLDVEVTRQEGKIRLKVSDKSKTFVNTLMDNGSSLIVELN
;
A
#
# COMPACT_ATOMS: atom_id res chain seq x y z
N LEU A 1 20.82 14.94 2.81
CA LEU A 1 21.36 13.67 2.28
C LEU A 1 22.79 13.78 1.75
N GLY A 2 23.37 14.98 1.56
CA GLY A 2 24.77 15.11 1.11
C GLY A 2 25.04 14.61 -0.32
N ILE A 3 23.99 14.38 -1.10
CA ILE A 3 24.05 13.92 -2.49
C ILE A 3 24.02 15.16 -3.40
N ASP A 4 24.86 15.19 -4.42
CA ASP A 4 24.90 16.29 -5.37
C ASP A 4 23.66 16.33 -6.28
N ARG A 5 23.34 17.52 -6.78
CA ARG A 5 22.13 17.74 -7.59
C ARG A 5 22.10 16.93 -8.89
N LYS A 6 23.27 16.65 -9.50
CA LYS A 6 23.36 15.88 -10.75
C LYS A 6 22.99 14.42 -10.51
N SER A 7 23.42 13.85 -9.38
CA SER A 7 23.03 12.49 -8.97
C SER A 7 21.52 12.39 -8.72
N ILE A 8 20.90 13.37 -8.04
CA ILE A 8 19.45 13.40 -7.82
C ILE A 8 18.67 13.40 -9.15
N VAL A 9 19.07 14.27 -10.09
CA VAL A 9 18.43 14.34 -11.42
C VAL A 9 18.63 13.04 -12.20
N SER A 10 19.80 12.40 -12.07
CA SER A 10 20.06 11.10 -12.69
C SER A 10 19.13 10.01 -12.15
N TYR A 11 18.96 9.92 -10.83
CA TYR A 11 18.06 8.93 -10.22
C TYR A 11 16.60 9.15 -10.62
N GLN A 12 16.14 10.40 -10.69
CA GLN A 12 14.80 10.71 -11.19
C GLN A 12 14.61 10.22 -12.63
N ARG A 13 15.58 10.48 -13.52
CA ARG A 13 15.55 10.00 -14.91
C ARG A 13 15.55 8.47 -14.98
N GLN A 14 16.35 7.81 -14.14
CA GLN A 14 16.40 6.34 -14.09
C GLN A 14 15.07 5.75 -13.60
N ALA A 15 14.45 6.33 -12.58
CA ALA A 15 13.15 5.90 -12.07
C ALA A 15 12.06 6.00 -13.15
N GLU A 16 12.01 7.12 -13.88
CA GLU A 16 11.07 7.30 -15.00
C GLU A 16 11.30 6.31 -16.15
N LEU A 17 12.57 6.05 -16.49
CA LEU A 17 12.91 5.05 -17.50
C LEU A 17 12.52 3.63 -17.05
N LEU A 18 12.80 3.29 -15.79
CA LEU A 18 12.45 1.99 -15.22
C LEU A 18 10.94 1.78 -15.21
N LYS A 19 10.16 2.80 -14.82
CA LYS A 19 8.69 2.77 -14.86
C LYS A 19 8.17 2.46 -16.27
N LYS A 20 8.70 3.16 -17.30
CA LYS A 20 8.33 2.91 -18.70
C LYS A 20 8.71 1.51 -19.16
N ASN A 21 9.88 1.01 -18.76
CA ASN A 21 10.33 -0.33 -19.10
C ASN A 21 9.50 -1.43 -18.41
N ILE A 22 9.09 -1.21 -17.16
CA ILE A 22 8.17 -2.11 -16.44
C ILE A 22 6.86 -2.24 -17.20
N GLU A 23 6.24 -1.12 -17.58
CA GLU A 23 5.01 -1.13 -18.37
C GLU A 23 5.21 -1.81 -19.73
N LYS A 24 6.29 -1.51 -20.43
CA LYS A 24 6.57 -2.08 -21.76
C LYS A 24 6.76 -3.60 -21.72
N TYR A 25 7.45 -4.12 -20.70
CA TYR A 25 7.83 -5.55 -20.67
C TYR A 25 6.81 -6.41 -19.92
N PHE A 26 6.35 -5.94 -18.76
CA PHE A 26 5.45 -6.67 -17.87
C PHE A 26 3.99 -6.29 -18.06
N GLY A 27 3.66 -5.12 -18.61
CA GLY A 27 2.26 -4.74 -18.85
C GLY A 27 1.62 -5.66 -19.90
N ALA A 28 0.53 -6.34 -19.54
CA ALA A 28 -0.17 -7.27 -20.41
C ALA A 28 -1.67 -7.40 -20.05
N ASP A 29 -2.45 -8.01 -20.94
CA ASP A 29 -3.76 -8.54 -20.59
C ASP A 29 -3.59 -10.00 -20.16
N VAL A 30 -3.81 -10.28 -18.88
CA VAL A 30 -3.60 -11.60 -18.26
C VAL A 30 -4.95 -12.11 -17.78
N MET A 31 -5.41 -13.22 -18.32
CA MET A 31 -6.74 -13.80 -18.03
C MET A 31 -7.90 -12.79 -18.16
N GLY A 32 -7.82 -11.86 -19.12
CA GLY A 32 -8.84 -10.82 -19.34
C GLY A 32 -8.69 -9.56 -18.48
N PHE A 33 -7.65 -9.47 -17.65
CA PHE A 33 -7.38 -8.28 -16.84
C PHE A 33 -6.20 -7.48 -17.39
N LYS A 34 -6.40 -6.18 -17.59
CA LYS A 34 -5.34 -5.24 -17.94
C LYS A 34 -4.44 -5.00 -16.74
N THR A 35 -3.40 -5.81 -16.59
CA THR A 35 -2.50 -5.85 -15.42
C THR A 35 -1.06 -6.16 -15.84
N TYR A 36 -0.25 -6.74 -14.95
CA TYR A 36 1.12 -7.14 -15.21
C TYR A 36 1.23 -8.67 -15.30
N ARG A 37 2.18 -9.18 -16.09
CA ARG A 37 2.58 -10.59 -16.13
C ARG A 37 3.88 -10.81 -15.36
N TYR A 38 4.11 -12.03 -14.90
CA TYR A 38 5.28 -12.35 -14.07
C TYR A 38 6.59 -12.44 -14.86
N TYR A 39 6.53 -12.89 -16.11
CA TYR A 39 7.62 -12.92 -17.09
C TYR A 39 7.02 -12.93 -18.51
N ASP A 40 7.86 -12.81 -19.54
CA ASP A 40 7.40 -12.85 -20.93
C ASP A 40 6.76 -14.20 -21.29
N GLY A 41 5.51 -14.16 -21.77
CA GLY A 41 4.72 -15.35 -22.08
C GLY A 41 3.90 -15.92 -20.90
N ASN A 42 4.03 -15.37 -19.68
CA ASN A 42 3.16 -15.77 -18.56
C ASN A 42 1.73 -15.24 -18.79
N ASP A 43 0.77 -16.15 -18.95
CA ASP A 43 -0.65 -15.89 -19.24
C ASP A 43 -1.60 -16.17 -18.06
N ILE A 44 -1.05 -16.66 -16.93
CA ILE A 44 -1.79 -16.95 -15.70
C ILE A 44 -1.53 -15.85 -14.65
N LEU A 45 -2.58 -15.44 -13.94
CA LEU A 45 -2.48 -14.46 -12.86
C LEU A 45 -1.60 -14.97 -11.69
N ARG A 46 -0.78 -14.08 -11.14
CA ARG A 46 -0.01 -14.29 -9.91
C ARG A 46 -0.22 -13.11 -8.97
N SER A 47 -0.25 -13.33 -7.65
CA SER A 47 -0.57 -12.25 -6.70
C SER A 47 0.47 -11.12 -6.64
N TRP A 48 1.68 -11.34 -7.17
CA TRP A 48 2.74 -10.34 -7.28
C TRP A 48 2.45 -9.19 -8.26
N ILE A 49 1.37 -9.25 -9.03
CA ILE A 49 0.89 -8.13 -9.87
C ILE A 49 0.59 -6.86 -9.06
N CYS A 50 0.46 -6.95 -7.74
CA CYS A 50 0.24 -5.80 -6.86
C CYS A 50 1.45 -4.88 -6.70
N ILE A 51 2.68 -5.36 -6.92
CA ILE A 51 3.92 -4.63 -6.56
C ILE A 51 4.02 -3.23 -7.19
N PRO A 52 3.70 -3.02 -8.48
CA PRO A 52 3.69 -1.69 -9.09
C PRO A 52 2.87 -0.65 -8.30
N LEU A 53 1.71 -1.04 -7.75
CA LEU A 53 0.88 -0.14 -6.94
C LEU A 53 1.63 0.36 -5.69
N THR A 54 2.48 -0.48 -5.11
CA THR A 54 3.20 -0.15 -3.87
C THR A 54 4.31 0.89 -4.04
N VAL A 55 4.67 1.17 -5.29
CA VAL A 55 5.72 2.12 -5.68
C VAL A 55 5.18 3.25 -6.57
N GLY A 56 3.86 3.45 -6.60
CA GLY A 56 3.23 4.58 -7.30
C GLY A 56 3.09 4.40 -8.82
N ILE A 57 3.11 3.16 -9.31
CA ILE A 57 2.84 2.84 -10.71
C ILE A 57 1.38 2.40 -10.81
N PHE A 58 0.53 3.28 -11.33
CA PHE A 58 -0.94 3.15 -11.28
C PHE A 58 -1.60 3.06 -12.66
N GLU A 59 -0.83 3.04 -13.74
CA GLU A 59 -1.29 2.96 -15.14
C GLU A 59 -2.29 1.83 -15.37
N ARG A 60 -2.13 0.71 -14.64
CA ARG A 60 -2.97 -0.48 -14.71
C ARG A 60 -3.76 -0.75 -13.44
N LYS A 61 -4.01 0.28 -12.62
CA LYS A 61 -4.58 0.09 -11.28
C LYS A 61 -5.90 -0.67 -11.31
N GLN A 62 -6.84 -0.30 -12.18
CA GLN A 62 -8.19 -0.88 -12.16
C GLN A 62 -8.15 -2.38 -12.46
N GLY A 63 -7.54 -2.77 -13.58
CA GLY A 63 -7.42 -4.17 -13.95
C GLY A 63 -6.59 -4.98 -12.96
N THR A 64 -5.58 -4.39 -12.32
CA THR A 64 -4.79 -5.05 -11.28
C THR A 64 -5.61 -5.28 -10.02
N VAL A 65 -6.36 -4.28 -9.55
CA VAL A 65 -7.22 -4.36 -8.36
C VAL A 65 -8.39 -5.32 -8.59
N ASP A 66 -8.91 -5.37 -9.81
CA ASP A 66 -9.94 -6.34 -10.19
C ASP A 66 -9.37 -7.76 -10.26
N ALA A 67 -8.18 -7.95 -10.81
CA ALA A 67 -7.51 -9.25 -10.85
C ALA A 67 -7.19 -9.79 -9.45
N LEU A 68 -6.58 -8.96 -8.58
CA LEU A 68 -6.19 -9.34 -7.21
C LEU A 68 -7.38 -9.86 -6.41
N PHE A 69 -8.52 -9.20 -6.52
CA PHE A 69 -9.72 -9.52 -5.76
C PHE A 69 -10.75 -10.34 -6.56
N SER A 70 -10.35 -10.89 -7.70
CA SER A 70 -11.17 -11.81 -8.46
C SER A 70 -11.19 -13.21 -7.81
N PRO A 71 -12.16 -14.07 -8.17
CA PRO A 71 -12.17 -15.47 -7.78
C PRO A 71 -10.92 -16.26 -8.23
N PHE A 72 -10.12 -15.73 -9.15
CA PHE A 72 -8.88 -16.37 -9.60
C PHE A 72 -7.74 -16.25 -8.59
N LEU A 73 -7.70 -15.18 -7.78
CA LEU A 73 -6.60 -14.96 -6.83
C LEU A 73 -7.08 -14.88 -5.39
N TRP A 74 -8.27 -14.37 -5.11
CA TRP A 74 -8.72 -14.22 -3.73
C TRP A 74 -9.25 -15.54 -3.16
N THR A 75 -8.70 -15.95 -2.02
CA THR A 75 -9.17 -17.10 -1.23
C THR A 75 -9.66 -16.63 0.14
N LYS A 76 -10.27 -17.54 0.91
CA LYS A 76 -10.68 -17.25 2.30
C LYS A 76 -9.50 -16.83 3.21
N ASP A 77 -8.28 -17.24 2.87
CA ASP A 77 -7.07 -17.01 3.66
C ASP A 77 -6.17 -15.91 3.06
N GLY A 78 -6.65 -15.17 2.05
CA GLY A 78 -5.89 -14.14 1.34
C GLY A 78 -5.57 -14.53 -0.10
N LEU A 79 -4.59 -13.86 -0.70
CA LEU A 79 -4.23 -14.08 -2.10
C LEU A 79 -3.50 -15.39 -2.32
N ALA A 80 -3.98 -16.17 -3.29
CA ALA A 80 -3.27 -17.30 -3.86
C ALA A 80 -1.96 -16.85 -4.53
N THR A 81 -0.95 -17.71 -4.53
CA THR A 81 0.32 -17.46 -5.24
C THR A 81 0.09 -17.27 -6.74
N GLN A 82 -0.80 -18.07 -7.32
CA GLN A 82 -1.21 -18.06 -8.72
C GLN A 82 -2.66 -18.53 -8.87
N SER A 83 -3.28 -18.19 -10.01
CA SER A 83 -4.62 -18.67 -10.33
C SER A 83 -4.66 -20.20 -10.47
N GLY A 84 -5.73 -20.79 -9.92
CA GLY A 84 -5.91 -22.25 -9.87
C GLY A 84 -5.19 -22.96 -8.71
N ASP A 85 -4.37 -22.25 -7.95
CA ASP A 85 -3.68 -22.77 -6.76
C ASP A 85 -4.49 -22.49 -5.49
N LYS A 86 -4.28 -23.32 -4.45
CA LYS A 86 -4.85 -23.12 -3.11
C LYS A 86 -3.82 -22.55 -2.11
N THR A 87 -2.56 -22.50 -2.52
CA THR A 87 -1.47 -21.96 -1.71
C THR A 87 -1.60 -20.44 -1.63
N PHE A 88 -1.78 -19.91 -0.42
CA PHE A 88 -1.88 -18.47 -0.18
C PHE A 88 -0.59 -17.91 0.43
N TRP A 89 -0.34 -16.63 0.20
CA TRP A 89 0.82 -15.94 0.80
C TRP A 89 0.41 -14.61 1.42
N ASP A 90 0.59 -14.48 2.73
CA ASP A 90 0.25 -13.22 3.41
C ASP A 90 1.08 -12.06 2.92
N ARG A 91 2.33 -12.31 2.53
CA ARG A 91 3.20 -11.27 2.00
C ARG A 91 2.60 -10.56 0.78
N SER A 92 2.12 -11.30 -0.22
CA SER A 92 1.50 -10.69 -1.40
C SER A 92 0.14 -10.07 -1.05
N THR A 93 -0.61 -10.67 -0.13
CA THR A 93 -1.88 -10.11 0.39
C THR A 93 -1.66 -8.75 1.04
N LEU A 94 -0.67 -8.62 1.92
CA LEU A 94 -0.36 -7.39 2.64
C LEU A 94 0.22 -6.32 1.69
N TYR A 95 1.04 -6.71 0.70
CA TYR A 95 1.47 -5.79 -0.36
C TYR A 95 0.30 -5.31 -1.21
N ALA A 96 -0.63 -6.19 -1.57
CA ALA A 96 -1.82 -5.85 -2.32
C ALA A 96 -2.68 -4.85 -1.57
N LEU A 97 -3.02 -5.12 -0.31
CA LEU A 97 -3.81 -4.20 0.52
C LEU A 97 -3.12 -2.84 0.63
N ARG A 98 -1.82 -2.79 0.94
CA ARG A 98 -1.04 -1.53 0.96
C ARG A 98 -1.12 -0.78 -0.38
N GLY A 99 -0.93 -1.48 -1.50
CA GLY A 99 -0.93 -0.90 -2.84
C GLY A 99 -2.31 -0.41 -3.29
N VAL A 100 -3.36 -1.16 -2.98
CA VAL A 100 -4.77 -0.82 -3.27
C VAL A 100 -5.15 0.49 -2.58
N PHE A 101 -4.83 0.64 -1.29
CA PHE A 101 -5.02 1.91 -0.59
C PHE A 101 -4.19 3.03 -1.20
N ALA A 102 -2.90 2.79 -1.49
CA ALA A 102 -2.04 3.79 -2.11
C ALA A 102 -2.56 4.26 -3.49
N ALA A 103 -3.28 3.40 -4.22
CA ALA A 103 -3.91 3.70 -5.51
C ALA A 103 -5.27 4.43 -5.38
N GLY A 104 -5.75 4.67 -4.16
CA GLY A 104 -7.01 5.33 -3.84
C GLY A 104 -8.24 4.44 -3.88
N GLU A 105 -8.09 3.12 -3.97
CA GLU A 105 -9.20 2.17 -4.02
C GLU A 105 -9.68 1.80 -2.61
N THR A 106 -10.05 2.82 -1.82
CA THR A 106 -10.29 2.72 -0.37
C THR A 106 -11.44 1.78 -0.01
N ASN A 107 -12.58 1.86 -0.69
CA ASN A 107 -13.76 1.05 -0.38
C ASN A 107 -13.49 -0.44 -0.62
N LYS A 108 -12.86 -0.77 -1.75
CA LYS A 108 -12.46 -2.15 -2.05
C LYS A 108 -11.35 -2.62 -1.10
N GLY A 109 -10.35 -1.78 -0.85
CA GLY A 109 -9.28 -2.06 0.10
C GLY A 109 -9.80 -2.36 1.51
N LEU A 110 -10.77 -1.58 1.99
CA LEU A 110 -11.37 -1.75 3.33
C LEU A 110 -12.15 -3.06 3.44
N LEU A 111 -12.93 -3.41 2.42
CA LEU A 111 -13.65 -4.68 2.36
C LEU A 111 -12.69 -5.87 2.56
N TYR A 112 -11.61 -5.92 1.79
CA TYR A 112 -10.66 -7.03 1.83
C TYR A 112 -9.70 -6.98 3.02
N LEU A 113 -9.37 -5.80 3.53
CA LEU A 113 -8.66 -5.64 4.80
C LEU A 113 -9.49 -6.21 5.94
N ASN A 114 -10.78 -5.85 6.03
CA ASN A 114 -11.68 -6.39 7.04
C ASN A 114 -11.82 -7.91 6.93
N ALA A 115 -11.96 -8.45 5.72
CA ALA A 115 -12.00 -9.89 5.50
C ALA A 115 -10.73 -10.59 5.99
N TYR A 116 -9.56 -10.07 5.62
CA TYR A 116 -8.26 -10.60 6.07
C TYR A 116 -8.12 -10.53 7.60
N SER A 117 -8.36 -9.36 8.20
CA SER A 117 -8.19 -9.14 9.63
C SER A 117 -9.18 -9.95 10.46
N ASN A 118 -10.44 -10.06 10.04
CA ASN A 118 -11.42 -10.92 10.71
C ASN A 118 -11.02 -12.39 10.61
N ARG A 119 -10.54 -12.83 9.44
CA ARG A 119 -10.06 -14.22 9.27
C ARG A 119 -8.93 -14.55 10.24
N ARG A 120 -7.98 -13.62 10.46
CA ARG A 120 -6.84 -13.81 11.36
C ARG A 120 -7.22 -13.66 12.84
N LEU A 121 -8.03 -12.67 13.19
CA LEU A 121 -8.30 -12.34 14.60
C LEU A 121 -9.46 -13.13 15.22
N LEU A 122 -10.50 -13.40 14.44
CA LEU A 122 -11.77 -13.96 14.94
C LEU A 122 -12.13 -15.30 14.27
N GLY A 123 -11.44 -15.66 13.20
CA GLY A 123 -11.68 -16.87 12.44
C GLY A 123 -10.85 -18.07 12.91
N ASP A 124 -11.16 -19.23 12.33
CA ASP A 124 -10.35 -20.44 12.48
C ASP A 124 -9.08 -20.35 11.63
N HIS A 125 -8.10 -19.58 12.13
CA HIS A 125 -6.78 -19.39 11.56
C HIS A 125 -5.83 -18.85 12.66
N VAL A 126 -4.51 -18.98 12.46
CA VAL A 126 -3.54 -18.33 13.34
C VAL A 126 -3.64 -16.79 13.29
N PRO A 127 -3.46 -16.09 14.43
CA PRO A 127 -3.70 -14.64 14.55
C PRO A 127 -2.51 -13.78 14.12
N TYR A 128 -1.67 -14.28 13.22
CA TYR A 128 -0.49 -13.59 12.71
C TYR A 128 -0.25 -13.94 11.23
N PRO A 129 0.53 -13.12 10.51
CA PRO A 129 0.89 -13.42 9.12
C PRO A 129 1.75 -14.69 8.98
N VAL A 130 1.51 -15.46 7.92
CA VAL A 130 2.19 -16.76 7.68
C VAL A 130 2.86 -16.87 6.31
N GLU A 131 3.90 -17.69 6.26
CA GLU A 131 4.54 -18.11 5.00
C GLU A 131 3.89 -19.37 4.46
N ALA A 132 3.77 -19.45 3.14
CA ALA A 132 3.44 -20.71 2.50
C ALA A 132 4.55 -21.75 2.71
N TYR A 133 5.84 -21.38 2.65
CA TYR A 133 6.94 -22.33 2.46
C TYR A 133 7.29 -23.20 3.69
N PRO A 134 7.67 -24.49 3.50
CA PRO A 134 7.45 -25.31 2.29
C PRO A 134 5.96 -25.67 2.18
N GLU A 135 5.36 -25.52 0.99
CA GLU A 135 3.95 -25.10 0.78
C GLU A 135 2.92 -25.75 1.73
N GLY A 136 2.38 -24.92 2.63
CA GLY A 136 1.30 -25.24 3.57
C GLY A 136 1.70 -25.27 5.05
N ASN A 137 3.00 -25.20 5.38
CA ASN A 137 3.46 -25.30 6.77
C ASN A 137 3.64 -23.96 7.51
N GLN A 138 2.85 -22.95 7.11
CA GLN A 138 2.36 -21.75 7.84
C GLN A 138 3.17 -21.22 9.03
N ARG A 139 4.49 -21.14 8.89
CA ARG A 139 5.35 -20.61 9.94
C ARG A 139 5.07 -19.13 10.15
N HIS A 140 5.15 -18.70 11.40
CA HIS A 140 5.00 -17.29 11.73
C HIS A 140 6.10 -16.49 11.02
N LEU A 141 5.67 -15.48 10.30
CA LEU A 141 6.52 -14.51 9.62
C LEU A 141 6.61 -13.22 10.45
N SER A 142 7.70 -13.08 11.20
CA SER A 142 7.91 -11.93 12.09
C SER A 142 8.08 -10.62 11.32
N ALA A 143 8.72 -10.63 10.14
CA ALA A 143 8.92 -9.43 9.33
C ALA A 143 7.63 -8.99 8.61
N GLU A 144 6.77 -9.94 8.23
CA GLU A 144 5.53 -9.67 7.50
C GLU A 144 4.46 -9.04 8.40
N SER A 145 4.53 -9.23 9.72
CA SER A 145 3.75 -8.45 10.68
C SER A 145 3.98 -6.94 10.51
N ALA A 146 5.19 -6.52 10.12
CA ALA A 146 5.44 -5.11 9.80
C ALA A 146 4.74 -4.67 8.50
N LEU A 147 4.50 -5.58 7.54
CA LEU A 147 3.76 -5.25 6.31
C LEU A 147 2.30 -4.91 6.61
N TYR A 148 1.69 -5.56 7.62
CA TYR A 148 0.35 -5.20 8.07
C TYR A 148 0.30 -3.75 8.58
N CYS A 149 1.27 -3.35 9.41
CA CYS A 149 1.39 -1.94 9.85
C CYS A 149 1.56 -0.97 8.67
N ARG A 150 2.26 -1.38 7.61
CA ARG A 150 2.48 -0.57 6.40
C ARG A 150 1.20 -0.34 5.59
N ILE A 151 0.16 -1.16 5.75
CA ILE A 151 -1.15 -0.86 5.15
C ILE A 151 -1.66 0.48 5.67
N PHE A 152 -1.50 0.74 6.97
CA PHE A 152 -1.96 1.97 7.61
C PHE A 152 -1.00 3.12 7.36
N THR A 153 0.29 2.95 7.64
CA THR A 153 1.25 4.06 7.52
C THR A 153 1.49 4.47 6.07
N GLU A 154 1.58 3.51 5.16
CA GLU A 154 1.99 3.74 3.78
C GLU A 154 0.86 3.61 2.75
N GLY A 155 -0.21 2.88 3.06
CA GLY A 155 -1.41 2.79 2.23
C GLY A 155 -2.41 3.90 2.57
N LEU A 156 -3.01 3.83 3.77
CA LEU A 156 -4.06 4.75 4.22
C LEU A 156 -3.56 6.17 4.46
N PHE A 157 -2.48 6.36 5.21
CA PHE A 157 -1.92 7.70 5.41
C PHE A 157 -1.02 8.13 4.24
N GLY A 158 -0.52 7.18 3.44
CA GLY A 158 0.36 7.50 2.31
C GLY A 158 1.69 8.13 2.72
N ILE A 159 2.20 7.87 3.94
CA ILE A 159 3.45 8.46 4.42
C ILE A 159 4.63 7.91 3.60
N ARG A 160 5.45 8.80 3.05
CA ARG A 160 6.70 8.48 2.36
C ARG A 160 7.82 9.37 2.91
N PRO A 161 8.80 8.81 3.64
CA PRO A 161 9.93 9.57 4.15
C PRO A 161 10.70 10.29 3.03
N LEU A 162 11.02 11.57 3.23
CA LEU A 162 11.87 12.36 2.33
C LEU A 162 13.23 12.70 2.98
N GLY A 163 13.30 12.65 4.31
CA GLY A 163 14.52 12.86 5.08
C GLY A 163 14.28 12.70 6.57
N PHE A 164 15.22 13.15 7.40
CA PHE A 164 15.13 13.05 8.86
C PHE A 164 14.12 14.01 9.49
N SER A 165 13.67 15.03 8.79
CA SER A 165 12.68 16.01 9.26
C SER A 165 11.61 16.32 8.21
N ALA A 166 11.42 15.44 7.23
CA ALA A 166 10.46 15.66 6.15
C ALA A 166 9.86 14.35 5.62
N PHE A 167 8.58 14.41 5.27
CA PHE A 167 7.87 13.31 4.59
C PHE A 167 6.77 13.84 3.67
N GLN A 168 6.44 13.08 2.63
CA GLN A 168 5.19 13.24 1.91
C GLN A 168 4.08 12.47 2.61
N ILE A 169 2.87 13.00 2.59
CA ILE A 169 1.65 12.32 3.04
C ILE A 169 0.58 12.41 1.96
N THR A 170 -0.14 11.30 1.74
CA THR A 170 -1.22 11.20 0.75
C THR A 170 -2.39 10.46 1.41
N PRO A 171 -3.23 11.16 2.19
CA PRO A 171 -4.29 10.50 2.94
C PRO A 171 -5.34 9.88 2.02
N GLN A 172 -5.77 8.67 2.36
CA GLN A 172 -6.79 7.88 1.65
C GLN A 172 -7.87 7.49 2.66
N LEU A 173 -8.58 8.49 3.19
CA LEU A 173 -9.61 8.29 4.22
C LEU A 173 -10.80 7.52 3.62
N PRO A 174 -11.12 6.30 4.09
CA PRO A 174 -12.26 5.52 3.57
C PRO A 174 -13.59 6.21 3.84
N ASP A 175 -14.54 6.10 2.91
CA ASP A 175 -15.83 6.82 2.94
C ASP A 175 -16.63 6.59 4.23
N GLU A 176 -16.55 5.38 4.78
CA GLU A 176 -17.23 4.98 6.01
C GLU A 176 -16.57 5.53 7.29
N TRP A 177 -15.40 6.17 7.21
CA TRP A 177 -14.67 6.69 8.35
C TRP A 177 -14.78 8.21 8.44
N GLU A 178 -15.22 8.71 9.60
CA GLU A 178 -15.25 10.14 9.91
C GLU A 178 -13.83 10.72 10.07
N TYR A 179 -12.90 9.91 10.60
CA TYR A 179 -11.52 10.32 10.82
C TYR A 179 -10.57 9.11 10.88
N MET A 180 -9.29 9.37 10.69
CA MET A 180 -8.19 8.47 11.05
C MET A 180 -7.07 9.26 11.71
N ARG A 181 -6.42 8.68 12.72
CA ARG A 181 -5.35 9.36 13.44
C ARG A 181 -4.27 8.43 13.97
N PHE A 182 -3.05 8.91 13.87
CA PHE A 182 -1.91 8.40 14.61
C PHE A 182 -1.59 9.35 15.76
N LYS A 183 -1.37 8.79 16.95
CA LYS A 183 -0.99 9.57 18.14
C LYS A 183 0.34 9.07 18.69
N ASN A 184 1.18 9.99 19.13
CA ASN A 184 2.49 9.73 19.72
C ASN A 184 3.38 8.83 18.85
N VAL A 185 3.41 9.05 17.53
CA VAL A 185 4.26 8.27 16.63
C VAL A 185 5.68 8.81 16.64
N HIS A 186 6.63 7.94 16.96
CA HIS A 186 8.05 8.25 16.93
C HIS A 186 8.58 8.16 15.50
N GLY A 187 9.08 9.27 14.97
CA GLY A 187 9.62 9.34 13.62
C GLY A 187 10.14 10.74 13.31
N PHE A 188 11.05 10.83 12.35
CA PHE A 188 11.58 12.12 11.87
C PHE A 188 12.17 13.00 13.00
N ASN A 189 12.90 12.37 13.93
CA ASN A 189 13.45 12.98 15.15
C ASN A 189 12.41 13.68 16.05
N LYS A 190 11.15 13.28 15.97
CA LYS A 190 10.03 13.85 16.72
C LYS A 190 9.07 12.77 17.22
N VAL A 191 8.16 13.19 18.08
CA VAL A 191 6.95 12.44 18.47
C VAL A 191 5.77 13.23 17.92
N LEU A 192 5.08 12.66 16.93
CA LEU A 192 4.07 13.33 16.11
C LEU A 192 2.68 12.76 16.35
N ASP A 193 1.70 13.65 16.27
CA ASP A 193 0.31 13.33 16.02
C ASP A 193 -0.03 13.69 14.57
N VAL A 194 -0.69 12.77 13.87
CA VAL A 194 -1.20 12.96 12.51
C VAL A 194 -2.69 12.67 12.54
N GLU A 195 -3.52 13.66 12.22
CA GLU A 195 -4.97 13.56 12.26
C GLU A 195 -5.54 13.96 10.89
N VAL A 196 -6.46 13.13 10.40
CA VAL A 196 -7.20 13.35 9.16
C VAL A 196 -8.68 13.21 9.48
N THR A 197 -9.46 14.28 9.31
CA THR A 197 -10.90 14.31 9.61
C THR A 197 -11.68 14.77 8.38
N ARG A 198 -12.89 14.25 8.17
CA ARG A 198 -13.80 14.79 7.17
C ARG A 198 -14.23 16.21 7.55
N GLN A 199 -14.20 17.11 6.56
CA GLN A 199 -14.73 18.46 6.72
C GLN A 199 -15.13 19.00 5.35
N GLU A 200 -16.39 19.46 5.22
CA GLU A 200 -16.87 20.20 4.04
C GLU A 200 -16.66 19.44 2.71
N GLY A 201 -16.91 18.13 2.69
CA GLY A 201 -16.70 17.29 1.50
C GLY A 201 -15.23 17.05 1.13
N LYS A 202 -14.30 17.52 1.96
CA LYS A 202 -12.85 17.36 1.87
C LYS A 202 -12.32 16.67 3.12
N ILE A 203 -10.99 16.66 3.29
CA ILE A 203 -10.34 16.26 4.53
C ILE A 203 -9.55 17.42 5.12
N ARG A 204 -9.57 17.55 6.44
CA ARG A 204 -8.62 18.39 7.18
C ARG A 204 -7.45 17.50 7.63
N LEU A 205 -6.26 17.83 7.16
CA LEU A 205 -5.01 17.22 7.62
C LEU A 205 -4.37 18.11 8.67
N LYS A 206 -4.08 17.54 9.84
CA LYS A 206 -3.30 18.16 10.91
C LYS A 206 -2.09 17.31 11.26
N VAL A 207 -0.92 17.93 11.30
CA VAL A 207 0.33 17.33 11.80
C VAL A 207 0.90 18.23 12.89
N SER A 208 1.14 17.67 14.07
CA SER A 208 1.64 18.41 15.23
C SER A 208 2.57 17.57 16.10
N ASP A 209 3.45 18.23 16.86
CA ASP A 209 4.08 17.66 18.04
C ASP A 209 3.55 18.38 19.31
N LYS A 210 4.09 18.05 20.49
CA LYS A 210 3.69 18.69 21.76
C LYS A 210 3.92 20.21 21.79
N SER A 211 4.80 20.74 20.94
CA SER A 211 5.23 22.14 20.94
C SER A 211 4.51 22.97 19.89
N LYS A 212 4.26 22.43 18.70
CA LYS A 212 3.70 23.19 17.57
C LYS A 212 2.90 22.33 16.60
N THR A 213 2.03 23.01 15.85
CA THR A 213 1.34 22.45 14.68
C THR A 213 2.13 22.82 13.43
N PHE A 214 2.58 21.82 12.66
CA PHE A 214 3.33 22.01 11.42
C PHE A 214 2.41 22.19 10.22
N VAL A 215 1.30 21.44 10.21
CA VAL A 215 0.30 21.45 9.13
C VAL A 215 -1.08 21.49 9.77
N ASN A 216 -1.94 22.34 9.24
CA ASN A 216 -3.37 22.32 9.47
C ASN A 216 -4.05 22.89 8.23
N THR A 217 -4.45 22.02 7.31
CA THR A 217 -4.98 22.44 6.01
C THR A 217 -6.19 21.61 5.59
N LEU A 218 -7.07 22.22 4.80
CA LEU A 218 -8.16 21.54 4.13
C LEU A 218 -7.68 21.14 2.72
N MET A 219 -7.83 19.88 2.35
CA MET A 219 -7.35 19.33 1.08
C MET A 219 -8.26 18.22 0.57
N ASP A 220 -8.19 17.92 -0.72
CA ASP A 220 -8.95 16.81 -1.28
C ASP A 220 -8.36 15.48 -0.81
N ASN A 221 -9.24 14.51 -0.52
CA ASN A 221 -8.81 13.15 -0.19
C ASN A 221 -8.02 12.54 -1.36
N GLY A 222 -6.94 11.81 -1.08
CA GLY A 222 -6.03 11.27 -2.09
C GLY A 222 -5.03 12.28 -2.66
N SER A 223 -5.08 13.56 -2.28
CA SER A 223 -4.05 14.54 -2.65
C SER A 223 -2.80 14.40 -1.79
N SER A 224 -1.65 14.83 -2.32
CA SER A 224 -0.36 14.73 -1.64
C SER A 224 0.11 16.07 -1.09
N LEU A 225 0.75 16.04 0.08
CA LEU A 225 1.38 17.20 0.71
C LEU A 225 2.77 16.82 1.22
N ILE A 226 3.75 17.72 1.07
CA ILE A 226 5.05 17.59 1.75
C ILE A 226 4.94 18.27 3.12
N VAL A 227 5.31 17.52 4.15
CA VAL A 227 5.38 17.97 5.54
C VAL A 227 6.84 18.17 5.91
N GLU A 228 7.21 19.41 6.23
CA GLU A 228 8.50 19.80 6.78
C GLU A 228 8.37 20.01 8.28
N LEU A 229 9.30 19.46 9.07
CA LEU A 229 9.24 19.44 10.53
C LEU A 229 10.28 20.34 11.22
N ASN A 230 10.86 21.27 10.46
CA ASN A 230 11.80 22.26 11.00
C ASN A 230 11.04 23.39 11.72
#